data_AF-A0A414SYU8-F1
#
_entry.id   AF-A0A414SYU8-F1
#
_cell.length_a   1.000
_cell.length_b   1.000
_cell.length_c   1.000
_cell.angle_alpha   90.00
_cell.angle_beta   90.00
_cell.angle_gamma   90.00
#
_symmetry.space_group_name_H-M   'P 1'
#
loop_
_entity.id
_entity.type
_entity.pdbx_description
1 polymer ?
#
loop_
_entity_poly.entity_id
_entity_poly.type
_entity_poly.pdbx_seq_one_letter_code
_entity_poly.pdbx_strand_id
1 'polypeptide(L)'
;MTEEIRQKLTGAVIGLARTCENNEKTENTNRVFLEALTMAGDWSASIFDMSEMLEKVRNEKYTVSPGCVTCAAPCGNTDDYDMENLWKESEEIGAFKNAILMVICQVAAQLYHTDQTEESETVKLLFRALRMISFEGWDVAGLTPVLMELGKAGRM
;
A
#
# COMPACT_ATOMS: atom_id res chain seq x y z
N MET A 1 12.96 14.21 7.16
CA MET A 1 13.11 12.97 7.96
C MET A 1 11.76 12.28 8.16
N THR A 2 10.77 12.90 8.83
CA THR A 2 9.42 12.28 9.00
C THR A 2 8.73 11.96 7.67
N GLU A 3 8.77 12.87 6.71
CA GLU A 3 8.18 12.63 5.38
C GLU A 3 8.92 11.52 4.61
N GLU A 4 10.25 11.49 4.70
CA GLU A 4 11.06 10.47 4.03
C GLU A 4 10.76 9.06 4.54
N ILE A 5 10.61 8.88 5.86
CA ILE A 5 10.26 7.56 6.42
C ILE A 5 8.81 7.18 6.07
N ARG A 6 7.88 8.14 6.03
CA ARG A 6 6.50 7.91 5.59
C ARG A 6 6.44 7.45 4.14
N GLN A 7 7.24 8.07 3.26
CA GLN A 7 7.36 7.66 1.86
C GLN A 7 7.95 6.26 1.73
N LYS A 8 9.00 5.93 2.52
CA LYS A 8 9.56 4.58 2.56
C LYS A 8 8.53 3.54 3.04
N LEU A 9 7.78 3.83 4.09
CA LEU A 9 6.70 2.97 4.58
C LEU A 9 5.62 2.77 3.51
N THR A 10 5.16 3.86 2.89
CA THR A 10 4.16 3.81 1.81
C THR A 10 4.65 2.95 0.65
N GLY A 11 5.90 3.17 0.20
CA GLY A 11 6.52 2.37 -0.85
C GLY A 11 6.62 0.89 -0.50
N ALA A 12 6.99 0.56 0.74
CA ALA A 12 7.06 -0.82 1.21
C ALA A 12 5.69 -1.50 1.23
N VAL A 13 4.62 -0.79 1.63
CA VAL A 13 3.25 -1.32 1.63
C VAL A 13 2.72 -1.55 0.21
N ILE A 14 3.03 -0.66 -0.75
CA ILE A 14 2.75 -0.90 -2.17
C ILE A 14 3.52 -2.14 -2.66
N GLY A 15 4.79 -2.28 -2.27
CA GLY A 15 5.59 -3.47 -2.56
C GLY A 15 5.00 -4.76 -2.00
N LEU A 16 4.47 -4.74 -0.77
CA LEU A 16 3.74 -5.86 -0.18
C LEU A 16 2.49 -6.19 -0.98
N ALA A 17 1.71 -5.19 -1.41
CA ALA A 17 0.53 -5.40 -2.23
C ALA A 17 0.85 -6.08 -3.57
N ARG A 18 1.93 -5.66 -4.23
CA ARG A 18 2.45 -6.28 -5.47
C ARG A 18 2.93 -7.71 -5.22
N THR A 19 3.61 -7.95 -4.11
CA THR A 19 4.09 -9.28 -3.73
C THR A 19 2.93 -10.29 -3.58
N CYS A 20 1.84 -9.86 -2.93
CA CYS A 20 0.65 -10.68 -2.70
C CYS A 20 -0.17 -10.98 -3.97
N GLU A 21 0.21 -10.45 -5.13
CA GLU A 21 -0.44 -10.78 -6.40
C GLU A 21 -0.18 -12.21 -6.85
N ASN A 22 1.07 -12.65 -6.69
CA ASN A 22 1.57 -13.92 -7.21
C ASN A 22 1.95 -14.89 -6.10
N ASN A 23 1.74 -14.52 -4.84
CA ASN A 23 2.10 -15.30 -3.67
C ASN A 23 0.91 -15.30 -2.70
N GLU A 24 0.70 -16.44 -2.04
CA GLU A 24 -0.34 -16.56 -1.02
C GLU A 24 0.01 -15.69 0.20
N LYS A 25 -0.98 -14.95 0.70
CA LYS A 25 -0.86 -14.18 1.93
C LYS A 25 -0.68 -15.11 3.13
N THR A 26 0.05 -14.67 4.14
CA THR A 26 0.00 -15.29 5.46
C THR A 26 -1.25 -14.87 6.22
N GLU A 27 -1.54 -15.54 7.34
CA GLU A 27 -2.58 -15.14 8.30
C GLU A 27 -2.39 -13.72 8.86
N ASN A 28 -1.16 -13.18 8.83
CA ASN A 28 -0.84 -11.86 9.38
C ASN A 28 -0.83 -10.75 8.32
N THR A 29 -0.77 -11.09 7.04
CA THR A 29 -0.52 -10.12 5.96
C THR A 29 -1.55 -9.00 5.94
N ASN A 30 -2.84 -9.32 6.07
CA ASN A 30 -3.91 -8.32 6.02
C ASN A 30 -3.83 -7.34 7.19
N ARG A 31 -3.55 -7.85 8.40
CA ARG A 31 -3.37 -7.00 9.58
C ARG A 31 -2.15 -6.08 9.44
N VAL A 32 -0.99 -6.61 9.02
CA VAL A 32 0.23 -5.81 8.78
C VAL A 32 -0.02 -4.74 7.72
N PHE A 33 -0.72 -5.10 6.64
CA PHE A 33 -1.07 -4.20 5.55
C PHE A 33 -1.95 -3.04 6.02
N LEU A 34 -3.03 -3.32 6.76
CA LEU A 34 -3.96 -2.30 7.25
C LEU A 34 -3.32 -1.40 8.32
N GLU A 35 -2.55 -1.97 9.25
CA GLU A 35 -1.81 -1.22 10.27
C GLU A 35 -0.82 -0.24 9.63
N ALA A 36 -0.07 -0.71 8.62
CA ALA A 36 0.91 0.11 7.93
C ALA A 36 0.27 1.25 7.12
N LEU A 37 -0.86 1.01 6.45
CA LEU A 37 -1.63 2.07 5.79
C LEU A 37 -2.21 3.09 6.77
N THR A 38 -2.70 2.61 7.92
CA THR A 38 -3.20 3.48 9.00
C THR A 38 -2.09 4.43 9.45
N MET A 39 -0.89 3.90 9.71
CA MET A 39 0.25 4.68 10.15
C MET A 39 0.79 5.62 9.05
N ALA A 40 0.83 5.16 7.80
CA ALA A 40 1.23 5.98 6.66
C ALA A 40 0.28 7.18 6.44
N GLY A 41 -1.02 7.03 6.74
CA GLY A 41 -2.01 8.10 6.69
C GLY A 41 -2.06 9.01 7.93
N ASP A 42 -1.47 8.60 9.06
CA ASP A 42 -1.46 9.38 10.30
C ASP A 42 -0.30 10.38 10.32
N TRP A 43 -0.62 11.66 10.13
CA TRP A 43 0.33 12.77 10.17
C TRP A 43 0.99 12.99 11.54
N SER A 44 0.41 12.44 12.61
CA SER A 44 0.96 12.51 13.97
C SER A 44 1.91 11.36 14.32
N ALA A 45 1.98 10.32 13.48
CA ALA A 45 2.85 9.16 13.71
C ALA A 45 4.33 9.55 13.86
N SER A 46 5.02 8.95 14.83
CA SER A 46 6.42 9.25 15.10
C SER A 46 7.34 8.57 14.07
N ILE A 47 8.55 9.10 13.90
CA ILE A 47 9.59 8.48 13.07
C ILE A 47 9.92 7.06 13.56
N PHE A 48 9.93 6.86 14.89
CA PHE A 48 10.25 5.59 15.49
C PHE A 48 9.20 4.52 15.13
N ASP A 49 7.92 4.81 15.35
CA ASP A 49 6.82 3.89 15.06
C ASP A 49 6.78 3.53 13.57
N MET A 50 6.96 4.53 12.69
CA MET A 50 7.02 4.30 11.24
C MET A 50 8.22 3.46 10.81
N SER A 51 9.35 3.58 11.51
CA SER A 51 10.54 2.77 11.20
C SER A 51 10.34 1.31 11.64
N GLU A 52 9.74 1.08 12.80
CA GLU A 52 9.36 -0.28 13.23
C GLU A 52 8.33 -0.89 12.27
N MET A 53 7.37 -0.09 11.81
CA MET A 53 6.37 -0.56 10.87
C MET A 53 6.93 -0.87 9.48
N LEU A 54 7.87 -0.07 8.99
CA LEU A 54 8.58 -0.33 7.74
C LEU A 54 9.26 -1.71 7.78
N GLU A 55 9.98 -2.02 8.86
CA GLU A 55 10.65 -3.31 9.01
C GLU A 55 9.65 -4.46 9.15
N LYS A 56 8.51 -4.25 9.84
CA LYS A 56 7.43 -5.25 9.92
C LYS A 56 6.87 -5.58 8.53
N VAL A 57 6.61 -4.58 7.69
CA VAL A 57 6.10 -4.76 6.32
C VAL A 57 7.12 -5.51 5.45
N ARG A 58 8.41 -5.16 5.56
CA ARG A 58 9.48 -5.85 4.82
C ARG A 58 9.63 -7.31 5.22
N ASN A 59 9.58 -7.60 6.53
CA ASN A 59 9.63 -8.97 7.03
C ASN A 59 8.42 -9.80 6.60
N GLU A 60 7.22 -9.20 6.59
CA GLU A 60 6.02 -9.86 6.08
C GLU A 60 6.17 -10.19 4.59
N LYS A 61 6.71 -9.26 3.80
CA LYS A 61 6.98 -9.47 2.37
C LYS A 61 7.97 -10.62 2.12
N TYR A 62 9.01 -10.75 2.95
CA TYR A 62 9.96 -11.86 2.91
C TYR A 62 9.32 -13.20 3.30
N THR A 63 8.34 -13.18 4.19
CA THR A 63 7.60 -14.38 4.59
C THR A 63 6.64 -14.83 3.48
N VAL A 64 5.96 -13.88 2.84
CA VAL A 64 5.08 -14.13 1.69
C VAL A 64 5.86 -14.64 0.47
N SER A 65 7.07 -14.12 0.22
CA SER A 65 7.87 -14.53 -0.94
C SER A 65 9.35 -14.75 -0.59
N PRO A 66 9.68 -15.85 0.12
CA PRO A 66 11.03 -16.09 0.64
C PRO A 66 12.07 -16.33 -0.47
N GLY A 67 11.63 -16.88 -1.61
CA GLY A 67 12.49 -17.12 -2.77
C GLY A 67 12.99 -15.85 -3.46
N CYS A 68 12.30 -14.72 -3.29
CA CYS A 68 12.67 -13.46 -3.94
C CYS A 68 13.85 -12.74 -3.27
N VAL A 69 14.06 -12.95 -1.96
CA VAL A 69 15.11 -12.26 -1.18
C VAL A 69 16.52 -12.59 -1.66
N THR A 70 16.73 -13.84 -2.07
CA THR A 70 18.03 -14.36 -2.54
C THR A 70 18.03 -14.62 -4.04
N CYS A 71 17.02 -14.13 -4.75
CA CYS A 71 16.89 -14.36 -6.18
C CYS A 71 18.07 -13.72 -6.93
N ALA A 72 18.79 -14.55 -7.70
CA ALA A 72 19.90 -14.09 -8.52
C ALA A 72 19.46 -13.20 -9.72
N ALA A 73 18.15 -13.13 -9.99
CA ALA A 73 17.54 -12.32 -11.04
C ALA A 73 16.34 -11.52 -10.48
N PRO A 74 16.58 -10.42 -9.75
CA PRO A 74 15.51 -9.62 -9.17
C PRO A 74 14.61 -9.05 -10.28
N CYS A 75 13.29 -9.25 -10.15
CA CYS A 75 12.29 -8.81 -11.12
C CYS A 75 11.52 -7.55 -10.68
N GLY A 76 11.79 -7.04 -9.48
CA GLY A 76 11.14 -5.84 -8.94
C GLY A 76 9.74 -6.04 -8.37
N ASN A 77 9.17 -7.24 -8.42
CA ASN A 77 7.82 -7.53 -7.91
C ASN A 77 7.72 -7.53 -6.38
N THR A 78 8.86 -7.73 -5.71
CA THR A 78 8.97 -7.75 -4.24
C THR A 78 9.76 -6.57 -3.69
N ASP A 79 10.14 -5.61 -4.52
CA ASP A 79 10.87 -4.44 -4.07
C ASP A 79 9.92 -3.45 -3.38
N ASP A 80 10.47 -2.58 -2.53
CA ASP A 80 9.72 -1.41 -2.09
C ASP A 80 9.46 -0.53 -3.32
N TYR A 81 8.25 -0.02 -3.45
CA TYR A 81 7.91 0.86 -4.54
C TYR A 81 8.63 2.20 -4.40
N ASP A 82 9.26 2.65 -5.47
CA ASP A 82 9.89 3.98 -5.54
C ASP A 82 8.80 5.05 -5.68
N MET A 83 8.56 5.79 -4.59
CA MET A 83 7.58 6.86 -4.53
C MET A 83 7.86 7.99 -5.53
N GLU A 84 9.10 8.14 -6.00
CA GLU A 84 9.41 9.09 -7.08
C GLU A 84 8.64 8.84 -8.36
N ASN A 85 8.24 7.58 -8.61
CA ASN A 85 7.49 7.23 -9.81
C ASN A 85 6.06 7.79 -9.78
N LEU A 86 5.49 8.10 -8.61
CA LEU A 86 4.22 8.84 -8.54
C LEU A 86 4.39 10.33 -8.90
N TRP A 87 5.57 10.91 -8.62
CA TRP A 87 5.87 12.32 -8.85
C TRP A 87 6.38 12.61 -10.27
N LYS A 88 6.93 11.61 -10.96
CA LYS A 88 7.41 11.72 -12.35
C LYS A 88 6.29 11.81 -13.39
N GLU A 89 5.06 11.49 -13.01
CA GLU A 89 3.89 11.62 -13.89
C GLU A 89 3.44 13.07 -14.05
N SER A 90 2.44 13.30 -14.92
CA SER A 90 1.84 14.65 -15.02
C SER A 90 1.25 15.06 -13.66
N GLU A 91 1.28 16.36 -13.38
CA GLU A 91 0.76 16.92 -12.12
C GLU A 91 -0.68 16.44 -11.82
N GLU A 92 -1.52 16.38 -12.86
CA GLU A 92 -2.90 15.89 -12.76
C GLU A 92 -2.97 14.42 -12.33
N ILE A 93 -2.20 13.53 -12.97
CA ILE A 93 -2.26 12.10 -12.65
C ILE A 93 -1.62 11.84 -11.28
N GLY A 94 -0.49 12.49 -10.97
CA GLY A 94 0.15 12.41 -9.66
C GLY A 94 -0.77 12.86 -8.53
N ALA A 95 -1.48 13.98 -8.71
CA ALA A 95 -2.49 14.45 -7.75
C ALA A 95 -3.64 13.44 -7.59
N PHE A 96 -4.11 12.84 -8.69
CA PHE A 96 -5.20 11.87 -8.65
C PHE A 96 -4.80 10.56 -7.95
N LYS A 97 -3.60 10.03 -8.22
CA LYS A 97 -3.07 8.86 -7.52
C LYS A 97 -2.86 9.12 -6.01
N ASN A 98 -2.40 10.31 -5.65
CA ASN A 98 -2.31 10.71 -4.23
C ASN A 98 -3.69 10.81 -3.57
N ALA A 99 -4.70 11.32 -4.26
CA ALA A 99 -6.08 11.32 -3.75
C ALA A 99 -6.58 9.90 -3.48
N ILE A 100 -6.33 8.96 -4.39
CA ILE A 100 -6.64 7.54 -4.19
C ILE A 100 -5.90 6.98 -2.98
N LEU A 101 -4.59 7.23 -2.86
CA LEU A 101 -3.79 6.77 -1.73
C LEU A 101 -4.33 7.29 -0.39
N MET A 102 -4.71 8.57 -0.31
CA MET A 102 -5.32 9.14 0.89
C MET A 102 -6.62 8.42 1.28
N VAL A 103 -7.49 8.13 0.32
CA VAL A 103 -8.73 7.38 0.58
C VAL A 103 -8.42 5.95 1.04
N ILE A 104 -7.44 5.28 0.42
CA ILE A 104 -6.98 3.95 0.84
C ILE A 104 -6.55 3.96 2.31
N CYS A 105 -5.73 4.93 2.72
CA CYS A 105 -5.27 5.04 4.12
C CYS A 105 -6.45 5.28 5.09
N GLN A 106 -7.44 6.09 4.70
CA GLN A 106 -8.63 6.34 5.52
C GLN A 106 -9.47 5.07 5.71
N VAL A 107 -9.74 4.34 4.64
CA VAL A 107 -10.49 3.07 4.70
C VAL A 107 -9.72 2.03 5.51
N ALA A 108 -8.40 1.94 5.32
CA ALA A 108 -7.57 1.03 6.10
C ALA A 108 -7.60 1.34 7.60
N ALA A 109 -7.55 2.61 7.99
CA ALA A 109 -7.67 3.04 9.38
C ALA A 109 -9.01 2.64 9.99
N GLN A 110 -10.12 2.82 9.27
CA GLN A 110 -11.44 2.37 9.73
C GLN A 110 -11.46 0.86 9.99
N LEU A 111 -10.98 0.06 9.04
CA LEU A 111 -10.92 -1.41 9.19
C LEU A 111 -10.01 -1.82 10.35
N TYR A 112 -8.83 -1.22 10.46
CA TYR A 112 -7.86 -1.55 11.50
C TYR A 112 -8.38 -1.21 12.90
N HIS A 113 -8.95 -0.02 13.09
CA HIS A 113 -9.49 0.40 14.40
C HIS A 113 -10.77 -0.34 14.81
N THR A 114 -11.48 -0.96 13.87
CA THR A 114 -12.64 -1.82 14.14
C THR A 114 -12.29 -3.32 14.17
N ASP A 115 -11.01 -3.65 14.14
CA ASP A 115 -10.46 -5.02 14.13
C ASP A 115 -10.97 -5.90 12.96
N GLN A 116 -11.40 -5.26 11.86
CA GLN A 116 -11.84 -5.92 10.63
C GLN A 116 -10.64 -6.25 9.72
N THR A 117 -9.72 -7.05 10.25
CA THR A 117 -8.45 -7.36 9.57
C THR A 117 -8.47 -8.64 8.74
N GLU A 118 -9.56 -9.41 8.82
CA GLU A 118 -9.80 -10.60 8.01
C GLU A 118 -10.03 -10.28 6.52
N GLU A 119 -9.85 -11.29 5.65
CA GLU A 119 -10.06 -11.13 4.21
C GLU A 119 -11.52 -10.73 3.91
N SER A 120 -11.70 -9.59 3.26
CA SER A 120 -12.99 -9.05 2.82
C SER A 120 -12.87 -8.43 1.43
N GLU A 121 -14.01 -8.16 0.78
CA GLU A 121 -14.01 -7.46 -0.50
C GLU A 121 -13.38 -6.06 -0.41
N THR A 122 -13.52 -5.39 0.73
CA THR A 122 -12.86 -4.10 0.98
C THR A 122 -11.34 -4.28 1.09
N VAL A 123 -10.86 -5.29 1.82
CA VAL A 123 -9.41 -5.56 1.91
C VAL A 123 -8.83 -5.88 0.52
N LYS A 124 -9.50 -6.74 -0.26
CA LYS A 124 -9.13 -7.04 -1.66
C LYS A 124 -9.08 -5.78 -2.52
N LEU A 125 -10.06 -4.89 -2.35
CA LEU A 125 -10.11 -3.60 -3.05
C LEU A 125 -8.90 -2.73 -2.72
N LEU A 126 -8.48 -2.65 -1.45
CA LEU A 126 -7.30 -1.87 -1.05
C LEU A 126 -6.01 -2.42 -1.68
N PHE A 127 -5.81 -3.74 -1.65
CA PHE A 127 -4.69 -4.40 -2.33
C PHE A 127 -4.70 -4.08 -3.83
N ARG A 128 -5.86 -4.24 -4.50
CA ARG A 128 -6.01 -3.95 -5.92
C ARG A 128 -5.71 -2.48 -6.24
N ALA A 129 -6.25 -1.55 -5.47
CA ALA A 129 -6.11 -0.13 -5.70
C ALA A 129 -4.66 0.35 -5.57
N LEU A 130 -3.93 -0.10 -4.53
CA LEU A 130 -2.51 0.21 -4.38
C LEU A 130 -1.66 -0.29 -5.54
N ARG A 131 -1.93 -1.52 -6.01
CA ARG A 131 -1.24 -2.04 -7.21
C ARG A 131 -1.54 -1.17 -8.43
N MET A 132 -2.80 -0.79 -8.64
CA MET A 132 -3.18 0.03 -9.80
C MET A 132 -2.45 1.37 -9.82
N ILE A 133 -2.37 2.09 -8.69
CA ILE A 133 -1.65 3.37 -8.65
C ILE A 133 -0.12 3.21 -8.80
N SER A 134 0.42 2.01 -8.55
CA SER A 134 1.85 1.70 -8.74
C SER A 134 2.26 1.46 -10.19
N PHE A 135 1.31 1.31 -11.12
CA PHE A 135 1.61 1.14 -12.54
C PHE A 135 1.56 2.48 -13.28
N GLU A 136 2.48 2.67 -14.20
CA GLU A 136 2.45 3.75 -15.19
C GLU A 136 1.38 3.48 -16.26
N GLY A 137 0.98 4.53 -16.99
CA GLY A 137 0.08 4.43 -18.14
C GLY A 137 -1.41 4.48 -17.82
N TRP A 138 -1.78 4.60 -16.55
CA TRP A 138 -3.15 4.93 -16.16
C TRP A 138 -3.41 6.43 -16.28
N ASP A 139 -4.55 6.80 -16.85
CA ASP A 139 -5.07 8.17 -16.82
C ASP A 139 -6.16 8.32 -15.74
N VAL A 140 -6.66 9.55 -15.57
CA VAL A 140 -7.74 9.85 -14.61
C VAL A 140 -8.98 9.00 -14.89
N ALA A 141 -9.35 8.83 -16.16
CA ALA A 141 -10.53 8.05 -16.54
C ALA A 141 -10.39 6.57 -16.15
N GLY A 142 -9.21 5.97 -16.35
CA GLY A 142 -8.92 4.60 -15.98
C GLY A 142 -8.88 4.36 -14.48
N LEU A 143 -8.47 5.35 -13.68
CA LEU A 143 -8.42 5.24 -12.21
C LEU A 143 -9.73 5.66 -11.52
N THR A 144 -10.59 6.40 -12.20
CA THR A 144 -11.86 6.91 -11.63
C THR A 144 -12.75 5.80 -11.04
N PRO A 145 -12.96 4.63 -11.69
CA PRO A 145 -13.78 3.56 -11.12
C PRO A 145 -13.27 3.09 -9.75
N VAL A 146 -11.96 2.98 -9.58
CA VAL A 146 -11.33 2.55 -8.32
C VAL A 146 -11.61 3.56 -7.21
N LEU A 147 -11.44 4.85 -7.49
CA LEU A 147 -11.75 5.90 -6.53
C LEU A 147 -13.22 5.88 -6.11
N MET A 148 -14.14 5.63 -7.06
CA MET A 148 -15.57 5.51 -6.76
C MET A 148 -15.90 4.30 -5.90
N GLU A 149 -15.27 3.15 -6.14
CA GLU A 149 -15.42 1.96 -5.30
C GLU A 149 -14.89 2.20 -3.88
N LEU A 150 -13.70 2.78 -3.76
CA LEU A 150 -13.10 3.14 -2.46
C LEU A 150 -13.97 4.13 -1.69
N GLY A 151 -14.53 5.14 -2.35
CA GLY A 151 -15.44 6.11 -1.74
C GLY A 151 -16.79 5.51 -1.30
N LYS A 152 -17.19 4.33 -1.82
CA LYS A 152 -18.33 3.57 -1.27
C LYS A 152 -17.90 2.77 -0.05
N ALA A 153 -16.73 2.14 -0.09
CA ALA A 153 -16.19 1.38 1.02
C ALA A 153 -15.91 2.24 2.26
N GLY A 154 -15.41 3.47 2.10
CA GLY A 154 -15.14 4.39 3.23
C GLY A 154 -16.37 5.03 3.87
N ARG A 155 -17.57 4.80 3.31
CA ARG A 155 -18.85 5.23 3.88
C ARG A 155 -19.57 4.12 4.66
N MET A 156 -18.93 2.97 4.82
CA MET A 156 -19.44 1.84 5.61
C MET A 156 -19.46 2.15 7.10
#